data_AF-A0A936TG22-F1
#
_entry.id   AF-A0A936TG22-F1
#
_cell.length_a   1.000
_cell.length_b   1.000
_cell.length_c   1.000
_cell.angle_alpha   90.00
_cell.angle_beta   90.00
_cell.angle_gamma   90.00
#
_symmetry.space_group_name_H-M   'P 1'
#
loop_
_entity.id
_entity.type
_entity.pdbx_description
1 polymer ?
#
loop_
_entity_poly.entity_id
_entity_poly.type
_entity_poly.pdbx_seq_one_letter_code
_entity_poly.pdbx_strand_id
1 'polypeptide(L)'
;MAPTPAAEPAPVITLMSDLGHDDELIGVMHSVLAQLAPQTLVVDLTHDIDPRDVRGGALRLARSVQWLAPGVVIALVAPESAAGGRLVAIELSGGQAYFLGPDNGLLAPAMAMVGGAERAVILDADEHHLASPGRSHPGRDVLVPVAAALVGGTPLEQLGTPVDPMTLRPGLVPLAQEAEDGSLGAEVLSIDRFGDVQLNVEAEELAAFGERLSITVGEALRTARLVVERTDAQRGLGWWTDHLGMVSLLADGASAADDLGVSPGDQVTLAAGADEPGVTTPVALGQRSAPEPTDG
;
A
#
# COMPACT_ATOMS: atom_id res chain seq x y z
N MET A 1 -18.49 44.49 9.35
CA MET A 1 -17.98 43.37 10.17
C MET A 1 -16.83 42.79 9.38
N ALA A 2 -15.59 42.96 9.85
CA ALA A 2 -14.46 42.29 9.21
C ALA A 2 -14.69 40.76 9.32
N PRO A 3 -14.34 39.96 8.30
CA PRO A 3 -14.41 38.50 8.45
C PRO A 3 -13.55 38.12 9.65
N THR A 4 -14.14 37.40 10.59
CA THR A 4 -13.38 36.70 11.64
C THR A 4 -12.30 35.89 10.92
N PRO A 5 -11.01 36.03 11.26
CA PRO A 5 -10.00 35.18 10.67
C PRO A 5 -10.44 33.73 10.90
N ALA A 6 -10.50 32.95 9.80
CA ALA A 6 -10.78 31.53 9.91
C ALA A 6 -9.79 30.96 10.94
N ALA A 7 -10.31 30.24 11.94
CA ALA A 7 -9.44 29.56 12.90
C ALA A 7 -8.43 28.71 12.11
N GLU A 8 -7.15 28.81 12.46
CA GLU A 8 -6.15 27.94 11.86
C GLU A 8 -6.60 26.48 12.04
N PRO A 9 -6.55 25.66 10.98
CA PRO A 9 -6.94 24.27 11.09
C PRO A 9 -6.08 23.57 12.15
N ALA A 10 -6.70 22.71 12.95
CA ALA A 10 -6.00 21.92 13.95
C ALA A 10 -4.82 21.15 13.31
N PRO A 11 -3.64 21.09 13.95
CA PRO A 11 -2.54 20.30 13.42
C PRO A 11 -2.94 18.83 13.29
N VAL A 12 -2.50 18.16 12.23
CA VAL A 12 -2.89 16.77 11.92
C VAL A 12 -1.72 15.82 12.16
N ILE A 13 -2.01 14.69 12.81
CA ILE A 13 -1.11 13.54 12.90
C ILE A 13 -1.80 12.35 12.24
N THR A 14 -1.23 11.85 11.14
CA THR A 14 -1.72 10.65 10.46
C THR A 14 -0.90 9.43 10.89
N LEU A 15 -1.55 8.32 11.20
CA LEU A 15 -0.91 7.07 11.66
C LEU A 15 -1.10 5.94 10.64
N MET A 16 -0.04 5.19 10.36
CA MET A 16 -0.08 3.95 9.58
C MET A 16 0.83 2.90 10.23
N SER A 17 0.39 1.64 10.34
CA SER A 17 1.25 0.58 10.90
C SER A 17 0.87 -0.85 10.50
N ASP A 18 1.71 -1.82 10.87
CA ASP A 18 1.46 -3.27 10.81
C ASP A 18 1.08 -3.90 12.17
N LEU A 19 0.62 -3.08 13.12
CA LEU A 19 0.25 -3.51 14.49
C LEU A 19 -1.13 -4.17 14.58
N GLY A 20 -2.01 -3.92 13.60
CA GLY A 20 -3.41 -4.34 13.65
C GLY A 20 -4.22 -3.60 14.72
N HIS A 21 -5.40 -4.15 15.00
CA HIS A 21 -6.37 -3.61 15.97
C HIS A 21 -6.78 -4.64 17.05
N ASP A 22 -6.09 -5.78 17.10
CA ASP A 22 -6.43 -6.88 18.00
C ASP A 22 -6.01 -6.62 19.46
N ASP A 23 -5.06 -5.70 19.68
CA ASP A 23 -4.57 -5.30 20.99
C ASP A 23 -4.75 -3.79 21.26
N GLU A 24 -4.33 -3.34 22.44
CA GLU A 24 -4.54 -1.97 22.90
C GLU A 24 -3.59 -0.92 22.31
N LEU A 25 -2.54 -1.31 21.56
CA LEU A 25 -1.41 -0.43 21.27
C LEU A 25 -1.80 0.83 20.50
N ILE A 26 -2.68 0.73 19.50
CA ILE A 26 -3.18 1.89 18.75
C ILE A 26 -3.94 2.85 19.67
N GLY A 27 -4.83 2.31 20.51
CA GLY A 27 -5.57 3.10 21.49
C GLY A 27 -4.66 3.79 22.52
N VAL A 28 -3.59 3.11 22.94
CA VAL A 28 -2.56 3.69 23.82
C VAL A 28 -1.79 4.80 23.11
N MET A 29 -1.38 4.61 21.85
CA MET A 29 -0.71 5.64 21.05
C MET A 29 -1.58 6.89 20.89
N HIS A 30 -2.87 6.71 20.59
CA HIS A 30 -3.85 7.80 20.57
C HIS A 30 -3.97 8.50 21.93
N SER A 31 -4.04 7.75 23.02
CA SER A 31 -4.13 8.31 24.38
C SER A 31 -2.89 9.12 24.76
N VAL A 32 -1.70 8.69 24.33
CA VAL A 32 -0.47 9.46 24.52
C VAL A 32 -0.49 10.74 23.68
N LEU A 33 -0.91 10.68 22.41
CA LEU A 33 -1.09 11.88 21.58
C LEU A 33 -2.08 12.87 22.20
N ALA A 34 -3.21 12.39 22.71
CA ALA A 34 -4.20 13.23 23.37
C ALA A 34 -3.66 13.92 24.63
N GLN A 35 -2.69 13.31 25.33
CA GLN A 35 -2.03 13.91 26.50
C GLN A 35 -0.97 14.94 26.11
N LEU A 36 -0.15 14.63 25.11
CA LEU A 36 0.98 15.47 24.72
C LEU A 36 0.60 16.61 23.78
N ALA A 37 -0.40 16.40 22.93
CA ALA A 37 -0.85 17.35 21.92
C ALA A 37 -2.39 17.33 21.76
N PRO A 38 -3.16 17.78 22.78
CA PRO A 38 -4.62 17.65 22.85
C PRO A 38 -5.41 18.42 21.79
N GLN A 39 -4.76 19.34 21.07
CA GLN A 39 -5.39 20.15 20.01
C GLN A 39 -5.20 19.53 18.62
N THR A 40 -4.58 18.35 18.52
CA THR A 40 -4.28 17.70 17.25
C THR A 40 -5.44 16.81 16.80
N LEU A 41 -5.66 16.77 15.49
CA LEU A 41 -6.50 15.77 14.86
C LEU A 41 -5.66 14.53 14.57
N VAL A 42 -6.03 13.40 15.16
CA VAL A 42 -5.41 12.10 14.85
C VAL A 42 -6.22 11.41 13.76
N VAL A 43 -5.56 10.99 12.69
CA VAL A 43 -6.15 10.28 11.55
C VAL A 43 -5.46 8.93 11.39
N ASP A 44 -6.19 7.84 11.53
CA ASP A 44 -5.66 6.52 11.18
C ASP A 44 -5.82 6.30 9.67
N LEU A 45 -4.71 6.20 8.96
CA LEU A 45 -4.72 5.82 7.55
C LEU A 45 -5.08 4.34 7.42
N THR A 46 -4.35 3.48 8.14
CA THR A 46 -4.65 2.05 8.33
C THR A 46 -3.64 1.44 9.30
N HIS A 47 -4.07 0.46 10.09
CA HIS A 47 -3.17 -0.36 10.91
C HIS A 47 -3.12 -1.83 10.45
N ASP A 48 -3.76 -2.13 9.32
CA ASP A 48 -3.91 -3.49 8.79
C ASP A 48 -2.93 -3.72 7.62
N ILE A 49 -1.71 -3.17 7.73
CA ILE A 49 -0.60 -3.59 6.87
C ILE A 49 -0.21 -5.00 7.29
N ASP A 50 0.03 -5.89 6.31
CA ASP A 50 0.46 -7.24 6.61
C ASP A 50 1.73 -7.22 7.49
N PRO A 51 1.83 -8.09 8.51
CA PRO A 51 2.94 -8.06 9.45
C PRO A 51 4.29 -8.07 8.74
N ARG A 52 5.07 -7.01 8.96
CA ARG A 52 6.40 -6.76 8.40
C ARG A 52 6.46 -6.51 6.88
N ASP A 53 5.33 -6.27 6.22
CA ASP A 53 5.29 -5.94 4.79
C ASP A 53 5.64 -4.47 4.54
N VAL A 54 6.94 -4.17 4.62
CA VAL A 54 7.48 -2.82 4.34
C VAL A 54 7.09 -2.34 2.95
N ARG A 55 7.02 -3.25 1.97
CA ARG A 55 6.73 -2.93 0.58
C ARG A 55 5.27 -2.55 0.39
N GLY A 56 4.34 -3.35 0.90
CA GLY A 56 2.92 -3.03 0.85
C GLY A 56 2.57 -1.81 1.72
N GLY A 57 3.28 -1.58 2.82
CA GLY A 57 3.19 -0.34 3.60
C GLY A 57 3.64 0.88 2.79
N ALA A 58 4.81 0.80 2.14
CA ALA A 58 5.35 1.87 1.30
C ALA A 58 4.39 2.24 0.16
N LEU A 59 3.82 1.23 -0.48
CA LEU A 59 2.89 1.40 -1.59
C LEU A 59 1.59 2.09 -1.14
N ARG A 60 1.00 1.66 -0.02
CA ARG A 60 -0.21 2.28 0.55
C ARG A 60 0.04 3.73 0.95
N LEU A 61 1.19 4.03 1.57
CA LEU A 61 1.55 5.40 1.90
C LEU A 61 1.73 6.25 0.64
N ALA A 62 2.46 5.76 -0.36
CA ALA A 62 2.71 6.49 -1.61
C ALA A 62 1.41 6.84 -2.37
N ARG A 63 0.42 5.95 -2.35
CA ARG A 63 -0.89 6.18 -2.97
C ARG A 63 -1.77 7.17 -2.21
N SER A 64 -1.55 7.26 -0.90
CA SER A 64 -2.38 8.08 -0.02
C SER A 64 -1.83 9.50 0.16
N VAL A 65 -0.50 9.65 0.03
CA VAL A 65 0.23 10.85 0.48
C VAL A 65 -0.28 12.17 -0.09
N GLN A 66 -0.70 12.19 -1.36
CA GLN A 66 -1.19 13.41 -2.02
C GLN A 66 -2.56 13.87 -1.50
N TRP A 67 -3.26 13.01 -0.77
CA TRP A 67 -4.59 13.26 -0.22
C TRP A 67 -4.56 13.55 1.29
N LEU A 68 -3.42 13.32 1.95
CA LEU A 68 -3.27 13.56 3.37
C LEU A 68 -3.24 15.07 3.66
N ALA A 69 -3.86 15.47 4.77
CA ALA A 69 -3.73 16.83 5.25
C ALA A 69 -2.26 17.11 5.64
N PRO A 70 -1.74 18.32 5.38
CA PRO A 70 -0.41 18.72 5.86
C PRO A 70 -0.30 18.54 7.38
N GLY A 71 0.86 18.10 7.85
CA GLY A 71 1.10 17.75 9.24
C GLY A 71 2.16 16.66 9.39
N VAL A 72 2.01 15.83 10.42
CA VAL A 72 2.95 14.74 10.70
C VAL A 72 2.35 13.41 10.29
N VAL A 73 3.09 12.58 9.55
CA VAL A 73 2.70 11.20 9.26
C VAL A 73 3.65 10.26 9.98
N ILE A 74 3.12 9.44 10.87
CA ILE A 74 3.85 8.32 11.47
C ILE A 74 3.52 7.07 10.65
N ALA A 75 4.55 6.46 10.06
CA ALA A 75 4.46 5.16 9.41
C ALA A 75 5.37 4.17 10.14
N LEU A 76 4.79 3.13 10.72
CA LEU A 76 5.48 2.16 11.56
C LEU A 76 5.22 0.74 11.06
N VAL A 77 6.10 0.24 10.19
CA VAL A 77 6.06 -1.13 9.67
C VAL A 77 7.43 -1.76 9.80
N ALA A 78 7.52 -2.96 10.38
CA ALA A 78 8.78 -3.68 10.60
C ALA A 78 9.93 -2.82 11.19
N PRO A 79 9.76 -2.11 12.32
CA PRO A 79 10.80 -1.24 12.87
C PRO A 79 12.10 -1.98 13.21
N GLU A 80 12.01 -3.28 13.52
CA GLU A 80 13.16 -4.14 13.85
C GLU A 80 13.84 -4.79 12.63
N SER A 81 13.57 -4.33 11.40
CA SER A 81 14.10 -5.01 10.20
C SER A 81 15.64 -5.17 10.22
N ALA A 82 16.12 -6.30 9.67
CA ALA A 82 17.53 -6.67 9.62
C ALA A 82 18.46 -5.64 8.93
N ALA A 83 17.86 -4.68 8.21
CA ALA A 83 18.58 -3.61 7.55
C ALA A 83 19.21 -2.60 8.54
N GLY A 84 18.72 -2.51 9.78
CA GLY A 84 19.22 -1.57 10.80
C GLY A 84 18.16 -0.51 11.15
N GLY A 85 17.36 -0.80 12.16
CA GLY A 85 16.17 -0.04 12.58
C GLY A 85 16.49 1.28 13.28
N ARG A 86 17.07 2.25 12.58
CA ARG A 86 17.06 3.64 13.06
C ARG A 86 15.72 4.29 12.72
N LEU A 87 15.14 5.00 13.68
CA LEU A 87 13.96 5.82 13.47
C LEU A 87 14.40 7.19 13.00
N VAL A 88 13.67 7.76 12.04
CA VAL A 88 13.98 9.06 11.44
C VAL A 88 12.76 9.95 11.44
N ALA A 89 13.00 11.26 11.48
CA ALA A 89 12.04 12.28 11.09
C ALA A 89 12.57 13.02 9.86
N ILE A 90 11.70 13.22 8.88
CA ILE A 90 12.02 13.80 7.58
C ILE A 90 11.09 14.97 7.35
N GLU A 91 11.65 16.13 7.03
CA GLU A 91 10.90 17.33 6.66
C GLU A 91 10.69 17.42 5.15
N LEU A 92 9.47 17.84 4.80
CA LEU A 92 8.94 17.86 3.45
C LEU A 92 8.27 19.22 3.19
N SER A 93 8.24 19.62 1.91
CA SER A 93 7.43 20.74 1.41
C SER A 93 7.62 22.05 2.19
N GLY A 94 8.86 22.44 2.48
CA GLY A 94 9.19 23.69 3.18
C GLY A 94 8.74 23.73 4.63
N GLY A 95 8.75 22.59 5.33
CA GLY A 95 8.34 22.48 6.74
C GLY A 95 6.84 22.38 6.96
N GLN A 96 6.05 22.14 5.91
CA GLN A 96 4.59 21.95 6.03
C GLN A 96 4.21 20.52 6.40
N ALA A 97 5.09 19.56 6.17
CA ALA A 97 4.84 18.17 6.50
C ALA A 97 6.09 17.44 7.00
N TYR A 98 5.89 16.42 7.82
CA TYR A 98 6.94 15.56 8.34
C TYR A 98 6.57 14.09 8.22
N PHE A 99 7.51 13.24 7.81
CA PHE A 99 7.38 11.78 7.90
C PHE A 99 8.25 11.23 9.01
N LEU A 100 7.67 10.38 9.84
CA LEU A 100 8.30 9.74 10.98
C LEU A 100 8.15 8.22 10.81
N GLY A 101 9.24 7.49 11.00
CA GLY A 101 9.20 6.02 10.86
C GLY A 101 10.58 5.39 10.84
N PRO A 102 10.64 4.06 10.65
CA PRO A 102 11.90 3.37 10.45
C PRO A 102 12.51 3.71 9.09
N ASP A 103 13.82 3.95 9.07
CA ASP A 103 14.61 4.02 7.83
C ASP A 103 14.84 2.59 7.30
N ASN A 104 13.82 2.02 6.66
CA ASN A 104 13.85 0.67 6.07
C ASN A 104 13.30 0.64 4.63
N GLY A 105 13.11 1.80 4.01
CA GLY A 105 12.51 1.97 2.68
C GLY A 105 11.01 2.25 2.69
N LEU A 106 10.33 2.17 3.84
CA LEU A 106 8.90 2.44 4.00
C LEU A 106 8.49 3.85 3.52
N LEU A 107 9.26 4.87 3.91
CA LEU A 107 8.93 6.28 3.69
C LEU A 107 9.31 6.77 2.29
N ALA A 108 10.25 6.08 1.63
CA ALA A 108 10.95 6.62 0.47
C ALA A 108 10.04 6.85 -0.76
N PRO A 109 9.13 5.94 -1.14
CA PRO A 109 8.26 6.18 -2.29
C PRO A 109 7.32 7.38 -2.08
N ALA A 110 6.69 7.48 -0.90
CA ALA A 110 5.83 8.60 -0.57
C ALA A 110 6.58 9.93 -0.53
N MET A 111 7.80 9.94 0.03
CA MET A 111 8.69 11.10 0.05
C MET A 111 9.00 11.59 -1.36
N ALA A 112 9.29 10.67 -2.29
CA ALA A 112 9.53 11.02 -3.70
C ALA A 112 8.29 11.66 -4.36
N MET A 113 7.09 11.16 -4.06
CA MET A 113 5.83 11.67 -4.62
C MET A 113 5.49 13.11 -4.20
N VAL A 114 6.05 13.60 -3.09
CA VAL A 114 5.79 14.96 -2.55
C VAL A 114 6.95 15.92 -2.73
N GLY A 115 7.89 15.60 -3.63
CA GLY A 115 9.00 16.48 -4.01
C GLY A 115 10.33 16.21 -3.30
N GLY A 116 10.41 15.14 -2.50
CA GLY A 116 11.64 14.73 -1.81
C GLY A 116 11.80 15.33 -0.41
N ALA A 117 12.89 14.94 0.25
CA ALA A 117 13.24 15.39 1.59
C ALA A 117 14.17 16.61 1.57
N GLU A 118 13.92 17.54 2.47
CA GLU A 118 14.75 18.74 2.64
C GLU A 118 15.75 18.58 3.78
N ARG A 119 15.28 18.10 4.94
CA ARG A 119 16.08 17.82 6.13
C ARG A 119 15.64 16.51 6.75
N ALA A 120 16.56 15.81 7.40
CA ALA A 120 16.24 14.61 8.16
C ALA A 120 17.10 14.53 9.42
N VAL A 121 16.56 13.90 10.46
CA VAL A 121 17.25 13.58 11.71
C VAL A 121 17.00 12.13 12.09
N ILE A 122 17.98 11.52 12.76
CA ILE A 122 17.85 10.26 13.47
C ILE A 122 17.27 10.58 14.84
N LEU A 123 16.23 9.85 15.27
CA LEU A 123 15.53 10.10 16.53
C LEU A 123 16.27 9.45 17.71
N ASP A 124 17.39 10.07 18.11
CA ASP A 124 18.25 9.65 19.21
C ASP A 124 18.33 10.67 20.38
N ALA A 125 17.54 11.74 20.33
CA ALA A 125 17.40 12.70 21.43
C ALA A 125 16.34 12.24 22.45
N ASP A 126 16.81 11.69 23.57
CA ASP A 126 15.94 11.12 24.60
C ASP A 126 15.02 12.12 25.32
N GLU A 127 15.24 13.44 25.18
CA GLU A 127 14.43 14.46 25.86
C GLU A 127 12.95 14.48 25.42
N HIS A 128 12.69 13.96 24.22
CA HIS A 128 11.35 13.83 23.64
C HIS A 128 10.84 12.38 23.64
N HIS A 129 11.53 11.46 24.32
CA HIS A 129 11.12 10.06 24.42
C HIS A 129 10.40 9.79 25.74
N LEU A 130 9.45 8.85 25.72
CA LEU A 130 8.82 8.37 26.96
C LEU A 130 9.67 7.28 27.60
N ALA A 131 9.83 7.38 28.92
CA ALA A 131 10.44 6.32 29.70
C ALA A 131 9.56 5.06 29.65
N SER A 132 10.19 3.92 29.35
CA SER A 132 9.54 2.62 29.34
C SER A 132 9.87 1.81 30.59
N PRO A 133 8.92 1.03 31.14
CA PRO A 133 9.21 0.10 32.23
C PRO A 133 10.08 -1.08 31.80
N GLY A 134 10.26 -1.29 30.50
CA GLY A 134 11.08 -2.35 29.90
C GLY A 134 11.66 -1.91 28.55
N ARG A 135 11.61 -2.80 27.55
CA ARG A 135 12.03 -2.46 26.19
C ARG A 135 11.15 -1.34 25.62
N SER A 136 11.81 -0.31 25.07
CA SER A 136 11.12 0.80 24.39
C SER A 136 10.37 0.29 23.15
N HIS A 137 9.13 0.74 22.99
CA HIS A 137 8.30 0.50 21.83
C HIS A 137 8.39 1.70 20.87
N PRO A 138 8.89 1.51 19.62
CA PRO A 138 9.11 2.59 18.65
C PRO A 138 7.92 3.54 18.45
N GLY A 139 6.70 3.00 18.34
CA GLY A 139 5.48 3.79 18.21
C GLY A 139 5.18 4.65 19.42
N ARG A 140 4.80 4.01 20.54
CA ARG A 140 4.41 4.66 21.80
C ARG A 140 5.48 5.58 22.38
N ASP A 141 6.74 5.13 22.41
CA ASP A 141 7.77 5.76 23.24
C ASP A 141 8.67 6.74 22.49
N VAL A 142 8.68 6.69 21.14
CA VAL A 142 9.55 7.54 20.31
C VAL A 142 8.74 8.30 19.27
N LEU A 143 8.08 7.63 18.33
CA LEU A 143 7.45 8.30 17.18
C LEU A 143 6.26 9.19 17.60
N VAL A 144 5.41 8.71 18.50
CA VAL A 144 4.26 9.46 19.03
C VAL A 144 4.68 10.75 19.77
N PRO A 145 5.58 10.71 20.77
CA PRO A 145 5.97 11.93 21.46
C PRO A 145 6.80 12.89 20.58
N VAL A 146 7.59 12.37 19.64
CA VAL A 146 8.28 13.20 18.62
C VAL A 146 7.26 13.89 17.70
N ALA A 147 6.22 13.18 17.23
CA ALA A 147 5.15 13.80 16.44
C ALA A 147 4.43 14.90 17.21
N ALA A 148 4.13 14.66 18.49
CA ALA A 148 3.53 15.65 19.39
C ALA A 148 4.44 16.88 19.58
N ALA A 149 5.76 16.70 19.66
CA ALA A 149 6.72 17.79 19.75
C ALA A 149 6.75 18.63 18.45
N LEU A 150 6.76 17.98 17.27
CA LEU A 150 6.75 18.67 15.97
C LEU A 150 5.51 19.53 15.77
N VAL A 151 4.31 18.99 16.01
CA VAL A 151 3.07 19.79 15.93
C VAL A 151 2.98 20.86 17.02
N GLY A 152 3.71 20.68 18.12
CA GLY A 152 3.91 21.69 19.18
C GLY A 152 4.91 22.78 18.83
N GLY A 153 5.57 22.70 17.66
CA GLY A 153 6.53 23.70 17.17
C GLY A 153 7.98 23.45 17.56
N THR A 154 8.32 22.28 18.11
CA THR A 154 9.73 21.91 18.36
C THR A 154 10.48 21.84 17.03
N PRO A 155 11.62 22.55 16.89
CA PRO A 155 12.45 22.48 15.68
C PRO A 155 12.98 21.06 15.43
N LEU A 156 13.01 20.62 14.17
CA LEU A 156 13.45 19.29 13.76
C LEU A 156 14.85 18.94 14.33
N GLU A 157 15.77 19.90 14.31
CA GLU A 157 17.15 19.74 14.79
C GLU A 157 17.28 19.44 16.29
N GLN A 158 16.24 19.65 17.10
CA GLN A 158 16.22 19.27 18.52
C GLN A 158 15.80 17.81 18.73
N LEU A 159 15.25 17.16 17.70
CA LEU A 159 14.70 15.81 17.80
C LEU A 159 15.74 14.71 17.57
N GLY A 160 16.98 15.08 17.25
CA GLY A 160 18.13 14.18 17.22
C GLY A 160 19.18 14.51 16.18
N THR A 161 20.05 13.54 15.89
CA THR A 161 21.24 13.74 15.06
C THR A 161 20.89 13.99 13.59
N PRO A 162 21.34 15.10 12.96
CA PRO A 162 21.13 15.35 11.54
C PRO A 162 21.70 14.24 10.65
N VAL A 163 20.96 13.88 9.61
CA VAL A 163 21.37 12.91 8.59
C VAL A 163 21.07 13.44 7.20
N ASP A 164 21.96 13.16 6.25
CA ASP A 164 21.74 13.49 4.84
C ASP A 164 20.58 12.64 4.29
N PRO A 165 19.47 13.26 3.82
CA PRO A 165 18.34 12.53 3.27
C PRO A 165 18.70 11.60 2.11
N MET A 166 19.77 11.89 1.37
CA MET A 166 20.25 11.02 0.27
C MET A 166 20.85 9.71 0.76
N THR A 167 21.12 9.58 2.07
CA THR A 167 21.64 8.35 2.69
C THR A 167 20.54 7.49 3.30
N LEU A 168 19.28 7.95 3.26
CA LEU A 168 18.13 7.15 3.67
C LEU A 168 17.93 6.00 2.68
N ARG A 169 17.37 4.89 3.17
CA ARG A 169 17.18 3.70 2.34
C ARG A 169 16.15 3.98 1.24
N PRO A 170 16.46 3.60 -0.01
CA PRO A 170 15.50 3.68 -1.08
C PRO A 170 14.37 2.66 -0.88
N GLY A 171 13.19 2.99 -1.39
CA GLY A 171 12.10 2.04 -1.56
C GLY A 171 12.27 1.28 -2.87
N LEU A 172 11.79 0.03 -2.91
CA LEU A 172 11.74 -0.76 -4.13
C LEU A 172 10.34 -0.69 -4.75
N VAL A 173 10.26 -0.14 -5.96
CA VAL A 173 9.03 -0.09 -6.76
C VAL A 173 9.25 -0.99 -7.98
N PRO A 174 8.44 -2.05 -8.18
CA PRO A 174 8.58 -2.89 -9.36
C PRO A 174 8.07 -2.15 -10.60
N LEU A 175 8.77 -2.27 -11.71
CA LEU A 175 8.32 -1.77 -13.00
C LEU A 175 7.93 -2.95 -13.88
N ALA A 176 6.87 -2.80 -14.66
CA ALA A 176 6.53 -3.75 -15.70
C ALA A 176 7.64 -3.76 -16.76
N GLN A 177 7.83 -4.91 -17.42
CA GLN A 177 8.89 -5.11 -18.39
C GLN A 177 8.31 -5.68 -19.69
N GLU A 178 8.46 -4.92 -20.77
CA GLU A 178 8.09 -5.39 -22.11
C GLU A 178 9.11 -6.42 -22.60
N ALA A 179 8.60 -7.56 -23.07
CA ALA A 179 9.39 -8.62 -23.68
C ALA A 179 9.51 -8.43 -25.20
N GLU A 180 10.48 -9.11 -25.82
CA GLU A 180 10.72 -9.01 -27.27
C GLU A 180 9.54 -9.49 -28.13
N ASP A 181 8.66 -10.32 -27.58
CA ASP A 181 7.46 -10.84 -28.25
C ASP A 181 6.23 -9.91 -28.09
N GLY A 182 6.39 -8.76 -27.44
CA GLY A 182 5.32 -7.79 -27.18
C GLY A 182 4.43 -8.14 -26.00
N SER A 183 4.76 -9.18 -25.22
CA SER A 183 4.13 -9.43 -23.92
C SER A 183 4.71 -8.50 -22.85
N LEU A 184 3.95 -8.29 -21.77
CA LEU A 184 4.33 -7.46 -20.64
C LEU A 184 4.44 -8.33 -19.38
N GLY A 185 5.66 -8.45 -18.85
CA GLY A 185 5.91 -9.01 -17.53
C GLY A 185 5.54 -8.00 -16.45
N ALA A 186 4.58 -8.36 -15.61
CA ALA A 186 4.05 -7.52 -14.55
C ALA A 186 4.08 -8.26 -13.20
N GLU A 187 3.84 -7.52 -12.14
CA GLU A 187 3.79 -8.01 -10.77
C GLU A 187 2.47 -7.60 -10.12
N VAL A 188 1.91 -8.48 -9.31
CA VAL A 188 0.80 -8.16 -8.41
C VAL A 188 1.27 -7.21 -7.31
N LEU A 189 0.82 -5.96 -7.38
CA LEU A 189 1.14 -4.92 -6.41
C LEU A 189 0.36 -5.07 -5.11
N SER A 190 -0.94 -5.34 -5.23
CA SER A 190 -1.83 -5.48 -4.09
C SER A 190 -3.10 -6.20 -4.47
N ILE A 191 -3.70 -6.86 -3.49
CA ILE A 191 -5.03 -7.45 -3.59
C ILE A 191 -5.93 -6.73 -2.61
N ASP A 192 -7.08 -6.26 -3.06
CA ASP A 192 -8.05 -5.60 -2.20
C ASP A 192 -8.96 -6.60 -1.47
N ARG A 193 -9.81 -6.10 -0.57
CA ARG A 193 -10.73 -6.95 0.21
C ARG A 193 -11.77 -7.71 -0.63
N PHE A 194 -11.99 -7.33 -1.88
CA PHE A 194 -12.91 -8.00 -2.79
C PHE A 194 -12.19 -9.06 -3.63
N GLY A 195 -10.86 -9.13 -3.54
CA GLY A 195 -10.03 -10.03 -4.33
C GLY A 195 -9.64 -9.46 -5.69
N ASP A 196 -9.80 -8.15 -5.90
CA ASP A 196 -9.32 -7.49 -7.12
C ASP A 196 -7.79 -7.41 -7.07
N VAL A 197 -7.14 -7.75 -8.18
CA VAL A 197 -5.69 -7.86 -8.31
C VAL A 197 -5.17 -6.64 -9.06
N GLN A 198 -4.53 -5.74 -8.36
CA GLN A 198 -3.88 -4.59 -8.98
C GLN A 198 -2.47 -4.93 -9.41
N LEU A 199 -2.11 -4.56 -10.62
CA LEU A 199 -0.81 -4.80 -11.22
C LEU A 199 0.06 -3.53 -11.23
N ASN A 200 1.36 -3.70 -11.42
CA ASN A 200 2.31 -2.58 -11.61
C ASN A 200 2.34 -2.05 -13.05
N VAL A 201 1.17 -2.03 -13.70
CA VAL A 201 0.99 -1.67 -15.10
C VAL A 201 0.07 -0.45 -15.19
N GLU A 202 0.51 0.59 -15.87
CA GLU A 202 -0.29 1.77 -16.21
C GLU A 202 -1.18 1.50 -17.43
N ALA A 203 -2.28 2.23 -17.56
CA ALA A 203 -3.23 2.02 -18.66
C ALA A 203 -2.59 2.21 -20.04
N GLU A 204 -1.65 3.16 -20.14
CA GLU A 204 -0.91 3.50 -21.34
C GLU A 204 -0.03 2.36 -21.84
N GLU A 205 0.51 1.54 -20.92
CA GLU A 205 1.33 0.37 -21.25
C GLU A 205 0.51 -0.74 -21.94
N LEU A 206 -0.82 -0.74 -21.74
CA LEU A 206 -1.74 -1.68 -22.41
C LEU A 206 -2.39 -1.13 -23.68
N ALA A 207 -2.04 0.06 -24.14
CA ALA A 207 -2.70 0.70 -25.28
C ALA A 207 -2.70 -0.17 -26.56
N ALA A 208 -1.66 -0.99 -26.76
CA ALA A 208 -1.54 -1.89 -27.92
C ALA A 208 -2.26 -3.24 -27.77
N PHE A 209 -2.74 -3.59 -26.57
CA PHE A 209 -3.26 -4.92 -26.25
C PHE A 209 -4.75 -5.08 -26.60
N GLY A 210 -5.46 -3.95 -26.80
CA GLY A 210 -6.89 -3.95 -27.10
C GLY A 210 -7.76 -4.28 -25.89
N GLU A 211 -9.02 -4.67 -26.12
CA GLU A 211 -9.98 -4.92 -25.04
C GLU A 211 -9.77 -6.26 -24.33
N ARG A 212 -9.03 -7.20 -24.92
CA ARG A 212 -8.83 -8.54 -24.35
C ARG A 212 -7.38 -8.73 -23.95
N LEU A 213 -7.18 -9.22 -22.73
CA LEU A 213 -5.87 -9.59 -22.20
C LEU A 213 -5.81 -11.09 -22.00
N SER A 214 -4.76 -11.71 -22.53
CA SER A 214 -4.29 -13.02 -22.10
C SER A 214 -3.43 -12.83 -20.85
N ILE A 215 -3.75 -13.53 -19.77
CA ILE A 215 -3.05 -13.45 -18.49
C ILE A 215 -2.44 -14.82 -18.21
N THR A 216 -1.12 -14.87 -18.08
CA THR A 216 -0.40 -16.10 -17.77
C THR A 216 0.19 -16.02 -16.36
N VAL A 217 -0.12 -17.03 -15.54
CA VAL A 217 0.43 -17.21 -14.19
C VAL A 217 0.96 -18.64 -14.08
N GLY A 218 2.28 -18.80 -14.06
CA GLY A 218 2.90 -20.12 -14.16
C GLY A 218 2.47 -20.84 -15.45
N GLU A 219 1.81 -21.98 -15.33
CA GLU A 219 1.25 -22.74 -16.48
C GLU A 219 -0.21 -22.39 -16.80
N ALA A 220 -0.87 -21.59 -15.95
CA ALA A 220 -2.27 -21.23 -16.12
C ALA A 220 -2.41 -20.05 -17.09
N LEU A 221 -3.30 -20.22 -18.09
CA LEU A 221 -3.68 -19.18 -19.02
C LEU A 221 -5.14 -18.79 -18.79
N ARG A 222 -5.40 -17.51 -18.60
CA ARG A 222 -6.73 -16.92 -18.45
C ARG A 222 -6.92 -15.77 -19.42
N THR A 223 -8.17 -15.37 -19.60
CA THR A 223 -8.51 -14.20 -20.42
C THR A 223 -9.34 -13.23 -19.60
N ALA A 224 -8.96 -11.96 -19.62
CA ALA A 224 -9.75 -10.87 -19.08
C ALA A 224 -10.22 -9.95 -20.22
N ARG A 225 -11.40 -9.35 -20.06
CA ARG A 225 -11.91 -8.33 -20.97
C ARG A 225 -11.96 -6.97 -20.29
N LEU A 226 -11.81 -5.91 -21.07
CA LEU A 226 -11.98 -4.55 -20.60
C LEU A 226 -13.43 -4.37 -20.18
N VAL A 227 -13.63 -3.87 -18.97
CA VAL A 227 -14.95 -3.65 -18.39
C VAL A 227 -15.09 -2.21 -17.91
N VAL A 228 -16.31 -1.69 -18.00
CA VAL A 228 -16.67 -0.39 -17.42
C VAL A 228 -17.29 -0.61 -16.05
N GLU A 229 -18.14 -1.62 -15.92
CA GLU A 229 -18.72 -2.06 -14.66
C GLU A 229 -18.25 -3.47 -14.29
N ARG A 230 -18.11 -3.77 -13.00
CA ARG A 230 -17.68 -5.12 -12.56
C ARG A 230 -18.58 -6.21 -13.11
N THR A 231 -19.89 -5.97 -13.17
CA THR A 231 -20.88 -6.90 -13.73
C THR A 231 -20.67 -7.20 -15.21
N ASP A 232 -19.97 -6.32 -15.92
CA ASP A 232 -19.57 -6.57 -17.30
C ASP A 232 -18.52 -7.67 -17.39
N ALA A 233 -17.93 -8.18 -16.30
CA ALA A 233 -17.09 -9.38 -16.32
C ALA A 233 -17.91 -10.68 -16.44
N GLN A 234 -19.23 -10.62 -16.14
CA GLN A 234 -20.16 -11.75 -16.11
C GLN A 234 -19.61 -12.95 -15.31
N ARG A 235 -19.16 -14.02 -15.97
CA ARG A 235 -18.63 -15.24 -15.33
C ARG A 235 -17.12 -15.42 -15.50
N GLY A 236 -16.44 -14.42 -16.04
CA GLY A 236 -14.99 -14.45 -16.28
C GLY A 236 -14.27 -13.32 -15.57
N LEU A 237 -13.02 -13.10 -15.98
CA LEU A 237 -12.22 -11.98 -15.52
C LEU A 237 -12.53 -10.72 -16.34
N GLY A 238 -12.63 -9.61 -15.63
CA GLY A 238 -12.58 -8.27 -16.19
C GLY A 238 -11.23 -7.63 -15.89
N TRP A 239 -10.88 -6.60 -16.64
CA TRP A 239 -9.84 -5.66 -16.27
C TRP A 239 -10.32 -4.24 -16.50
N TRP A 240 -9.82 -3.30 -15.70
CA TRP A 240 -10.05 -1.87 -15.87
C TRP A 240 -8.82 -1.08 -15.45
N THR A 241 -8.87 0.23 -15.66
CA THR A 241 -7.99 1.18 -14.99
C THR A 241 -8.66 1.68 -13.73
N ASP A 242 -8.05 1.45 -12.58
CA ASP A 242 -8.59 1.91 -11.30
C ASP A 242 -8.35 3.41 -11.07
N HIS A 243 -8.84 3.91 -9.92
CA HIS A 243 -8.75 5.31 -9.53
C HIS A 243 -7.31 5.83 -9.32
N LEU A 244 -6.30 4.94 -9.28
CA LEU A 244 -4.89 5.29 -9.20
C LEU A 244 -4.20 5.24 -10.57
N GLY A 245 -4.94 5.00 -11.66
CA GLY A 245 -4.39 4.90 -13.00
C GLY A 245 -3.77 3.54 -13.32
N MET A 246 -3.87 2.56 -12.41
CA MET A 246 -3.25 1.25 -12.57
C MET A 246 -4.24 0.23 -13.14
N VAL A 247 -3.71 -0.75 -13.86
CA VAL A 247 -4.47 -1.90 -14.34
C VAL A 247 -4.84 -2.80 -13.16
N SER A 248 -6.12 -3.09 -13.04
CA SER A 248 -6.67 -4.01 -12.04
C SER A 248 -7.49 -5.11 -12.70
N LEU A 249 -7.29 -6.35 -12.26
CA LEU A 249 -8.05 -7.53 -12.65
C LEU A 249 -9.13 -7.82 -11.62
N LEU A 250 -10.33 -8.18 -12.07
CA LEU A 250 -11.49 -8.37 -11.21
C LEU A 250 -12.40 -9.50 -11.71
N ALA A 251 -13.28 -9.98 -10.84
CA ALA A 251 -14.34 -10.92 -11.17
C ALA A 251 -15.68 -10.45 -10.58
N ASP A 252 -16.79 -10.76 -11.25
CA ASP A 252 -18.13 -10.43 -10.73
C ASP A 252 -18.58 -11.47 -9.69
N GLY A 253 -18.76 -11.02 -8.44
CA GLY A 253 -19.19 -11.87 -7.33
C GLY A 253 -18.17 -12.94 -6.89
N ALA A 254 -16.90 -12.81 -7.30
CA ALA A 254 -15.81 -13.73 -6.96
C ALA A 254 -14.49 -12.95 -6.78
N SER A 255 -13.48 -13.62 -6.21
CA SER A 255 -12.12 -13.09 -6.07
C SER A 255 -11.31 -13.40 -7.34
N ALA A 256 -10.81 -12.36 -8.01
CA ALA A 256 -9.88 -12.56 -9.13
C ALA A 256 -8.55 -13.14 -8.66
N ALA A 257 -8.10 -12.78 -7.46
CA ALA A 257 -6.91 -13.34 -6.83
C ALA A 257 -7.02 -14.85 -6.64
N ASP A 258 -8.16 -15.34 -6.12
CA ASP A 258 -8.39 -16.78 -5.91
C ASP A 258 -8.51 -17.51 -7.25
N ASP A 259 -9.16 -16.88 -8.23
CA ASP A 259 -9.36 -17.43 -9.56
C ASP A 259 -8.03 -17.56 -10.33
N LEU A 260 -7.12 -16.61 -10.15
CA LEU A 260 -5.78 -16.62 -10.74
C LEU A 260 -4.76 -17.39 -9.88
N GLY A 261 -5.06 -17.63 -8.60
CA GLY A 261 -4.15 -18.25 -7.64
C GLY A 261 -2.92 -17.40 -7.31
N VAL A 262 -3.10 -16.07 -7.21
CA VAL A 262 -1.99 -15.11 -7.01
C VAL A 262 -2.02 -14.41 -5.66
N SER A 263 -0.86 -13.97 -5.21
CA SER A 263 -0.60 -13.15 -4.03
C SER A 263 0.22 -11.90 -4.39
N PRO A 264 0.25 -10.86 -3.53
CA PRO A 264 1.15 -9.72 -3.74
C PRO A 264 2.60 -10.20 -3.87
N GLY A 265 3.32 -9.72 -4.88
CA GLY A 265 4.66 -10.18 -5.22
C GLY A 265 4.74 -11.15 -6.40
N ASP A 266 3.64 -11.82 -6.74
CA ASP A 266 3.62 -12.80 -7.83
C ASP A 266 3.77 -12.14 -9.20
N GLN A 267 4.48 -12.83 -10.09
CA GLN A 267 4.69 -12.39 -11.47
C GLN A 267 3.54 -12.87 -12.36
N VAL A 268 3.05 -11.99 -13.22
CA VAL A 268 2.04 -12.28 -14.22
C VAL A 268 2.52 -11.79 -15.59
N THR A 269 2.24 -12.54 -16.65
CA THR A 269 2.53 -12.10 -18.02
C THR A 269 1.23 -11.72 -18.71
N LEU A 270 1.19 -10.52 -19.26
CA LEU A 270 0.08 -10.00 -20.05
C LEU A 270 0.44 -10.07 -21.54
N ALA A 271 -0.49 -10.51 -22.37
CA ALA A 271 -0.37 -10.52 -23.83
C ALA A 271 -1.70 -10.07 -24.45
N ALA A 272 -1.67 -9.51 -25.67
CA ALA A 272 -2.90 -9.18 -26.38
C ALA A 272 -3.74 -10.45 -26.55
N GLY A 273 -5.03 -10.37 -26.21
CA GLY A 273 -5.95 -11.48 -26.35
C GLY A 273 -6.28 -11.74 -27.82
N ALA A 274 -6.29 -13.00 -28.25
CA ALA A 274 -6.78 -13.36 -29.57
C ALA A 274 -8.29 -13.08 -29.66
N ASP A 275 -8.73 -12.45 -30.75
CA ASP A 275 -10.13 -12.12 -31.00
C ASP A 275 -10.96 -13.29 -31.53
N GLU A 276 -10.56 -14.53 -31.24
CA GLU A 276 -11.31 -15.70 -31.69
C GLU A 276 -12.52 -15.95 -30.77
N PRO A 277 -13.74 -16.11 -31.33
CA PRO A 277 -14.90 -16.50 -30.55
C PRO A 277 -14.62 -17.86 -29.91
N GLY A 278 -14.59 -17.90 -28.58
CA GLY A 278 -14.29 -19.11 -27.81
C GLY A 278 -15.09 -20.30 -28.34
N VAL A 279 -14.38 -21.30 -28.86
CA VAL A 279 -14.99 -22.54 -29.33
C VAL A 279 -15.51 -23.28 -28.10
N THR A 280 -16.81 -23.15 -27.84
CA THR A 280 -17.49 -23.99 -26.85
C THR A 280 -17.54 -25.40 -27.44
N THR A 281 -16.63 -26.27 -27.00
CA THR A 281 -16.73 -27.70 -27.32
C THR A 281 -17.64 -28.32 -26.27
N PRO A 282 -18.89 -28.70 -26.58
CA PRO A 282 -19.74 -29.37 -25.62
C PRO A 282 -19.12 -30.74 -25.29
N VAL A 283 -18.68 -30.92 -24.04
CA VAL A 283 -18.34 -32.23 -23.50
C VAL A 283 -19.64 -32.97 -23.24
N ALA A 284 -20.01 -33.89 -24.14
CA ALA A 284 -21.10 -34.82 -23.88
C ALA A 284 -20.63 -35.84 -22.84
N LEU A 285 -21.05 -35.65 -21.59
CA LEU A 285 -20.92 -36.67 -20.54
C LEU A 285 -21.80 -37.87 -20.93
N GLY A 286 -21.17 -38.96 -21.37
CA GLY A 286 -21.85 -40.21 -21.66
C GLY A 286 -22.56 -40.73 -20.41
N GLN A 287 -23.87 -40.99 -20.51
CA GLN A 287 -24.61 -41.62 -19.43
C GLN A 287 -24.02 -43.00 -19.15
N ARG A 288 -23.60 -43.22 -17.90
CA ARG A 288 -23.26 -44.55 -17.38
C ARG A 288 -24.49 -45.45 -17.53
N SER A 289 -24.39 -46.46 -18.41
CA SER A 289 -25.38 -47.53 -18.47
C SER A 289 -25.36 -48.28 -17.13
N ALA A 290 -26.54 -48.42 -16.52
CA ALA A 290 -26.72 -49.22 -15.31
C ALA A 290 -26.46 -50.71 -15.62
N PRO A 291 -25.87 -51.48 -14.68
CA PRO A 291 -25.67 -52.91 -14.88
C PRO A 291 -27.02 -53.64 -14.91
N GLU A 292 -27.18 -54.57 -15.86
CA GLU A 292 -28.34 -55.45 -15.97
C GLU A 292 -28.50 -56.30 -14.69
N PRO A 293 -29.75 -56.58 -14.27
CA PRO A 293 -29.99 -57.50 -13.16
C PRO A 293 -29.63 -58.91 -13.59
N THR A 294 -28.79 -59.56 -12.79
CA THR A 294 -28.51 -61.00 -12.90
C THR A 294 -29.72 -61.76 -12.38
N ASP A 295 -30.33 -62.56 -13.24
CA ASP A 295 -31.36 -63.53 -12.89
C ASP A 295 -30.69 -64.91 -12.83
N GLY A 296 -30.67 -65.55 -11.66
CA GLY A 296 -30.07 -66.87 -11.44
C GLY A 296 -29.46 -67.08 -10.05
#